data_AF-A0A8C1LXG4-F1
#
_entry.id   AF-A0A8C1LXG4-F1
#
_cell.length_a   1.000
_cell.length_b   1.000
_cell.length_c   1.000
_cell.angle_alpha   90.00
_cell.angle_beta   90.00
_cell.angle_gamma   90.00
#
_symmetry.space_group_name_H-M   'P 1'
#
loop_
_entity.id
_entity.type
_entity.pdbx_description
1 polymer ?
#
loop_
_entity_poly.entity_id
_entity_poly.type
_entity_poly.pdbx_seq_one_letter_code
_entity_poly.pdbx_strand_id
1 'polypeptide(L)' 'MQQKEIPQCASCSQHILDKFILKVLDRHWHSKCLKCADCHALLADKCFSRAGNVYCKEDFFK' A
#
# COMPACT_ATOMS: atom_id res chain seq x y z
N MET A 1 -21.62 -12.38 -16.78
CA MET A 1 -20.83 -12.89 -15.64
C MET A 1 -19.84 -11.80 -15.24
N GLN A 2 -20.16 -10.95 -14.27
CA GLN A 2 -19.23 -9.88 -13.86
C GLN A 2 -18.19 -10.49 -12.90
N GLN A 3 -17.04 -10.92 -13.42
CA GLN A 3 -15.95 -11.40 -12.59
C GLN A 3 -15.40 -10.22 -11.79
N LYS A 4 -15.61 -10.24 -10.48
CA LYS A 4 -15.11 -9.22 -9.56
C LYS A 4 -13.66 -9.60 -9.23
N GLU A 5 -12.71 -9.01 -9.94
CA GLU A 5 -11.29 -9.28 -9.73
C GLU A 5 -10.88 -8.82 -8.32
N ILE A 6 -10.33 -9.73 -7.53
CA ILE A 6 -9.86 -9.43 -6.17
C ILE A 6 -8.50 -8.72 -6.33
N PRO A 7 -8.34 -7.49 -5.81
CA PRO A 7 -7.08 -6.78 -5.95
C PRO A 7 -5.95 -7.51 -5.22
N GLN A 8 -4.76 -7.58 -5.83
CA GLN A 8 -3.55 -8.10 -5.18
C GLN A 8 -2.77 -7.00 -4.47
N CYS A 9 -2.27 -7.32 -3.29
CA CYS A 9 -1.39 -6.47 -2.52
C CYS A 9 -0.02 -6.37 -3.17
N ALA A 10 0.44 -5.16 -3.47
CA ALA A 10 1.76 -4.97 -4.07
C ALA A 10 2.95 -5.27 -3.13
N SER A 11 2.73 -5.35 -1.81
CA SER A 11 3.80 -5.72 -0.86
C SER A 11 3.98 -7.23 -0.71
N CYS A 12 2.90 -7.97 -0.51
CA CYS A 12 2.94 -9.40 -0.21
C CYS A 12 2.51 -10.26 -1.39
N SER A 13 2.10 -9.65 -2.50
CA SER A 13 1.60 -10.31 -3.71
C SER A 13 0.36 -11.20 -3.50
N GLN A 14 -0.28 -11.14 -2.33
CA GLN A 14 -1.49 -11.89 -2.01
C GLN A 14 -2.77 -11.10 -2.32
N HIS A 15 -3.85 -11.82 -2.60
CA HIS A 15 -5.18 -11.26 -2.77
C HIS A 15 -5.67 -10.56 -1.50
N ILE A 16 -6.17 -9.35 -1.65
CA ILE A 16 -6.71 -8.55 -0.56
C ILE A 16 -8.17 -8.93 -0.36
N LEU A 17 -8.40 -9.80 0.62
CA LEU A 17 -9.74 -10.20 1.07
C LEU A 17 -10.22 -9.37 2.27
N ASP A 18 -9.41 -8.39 2.70
CA ASP A 18 -9.71 -7.53 3.83
C ASP A 18 -10.88 -6.57 3.52
N LYS A 19 -11.59 -6.15 4.56
CA LYS A 19 -12.68 -5.19 4.45
C LYS A 19 -12.17 -3.80 4.03
N PHE A 20 -10.92 -3.48 4.39
CA PHE A 20 -10.28 -2.20 4.09
C PHE A 20 -9.09 -2.40 3.15
N ILE A 21 -9.22 -1.79 1.97
CA ILE A 21 -8.20 -1.84 0.92
C ILE A 21 -7.62 -0.44 0.78
N LEU A 22 -6.30 -0.33 0.95
CA LEU A 22 -5.61 0.92 0.70
C LEU A 22 -5.21 0.98 -0.77
N LYS A 23 -5.75 1.96 -1.50
CA LYS A 23 -5.38 2.23 -2.89
C LYS A 23 -4.40 3.39 -2.91
N VAL A 24 -3.17 3.12 -3.35
CA VAL A 24 -2.09 4.10 -3.40
C VAL A 24 -1.54 4.14 -4.82
N LEU A 25 -1.59 5.32 -5.44
CA LEU A 25 -1.36 5.52 -6.87
C LEU A 25 -2.30 4.61 -7.69
N ASP A 26 -1.77 3.49 -8.20
CA ASP A 26 -2.43 2.50 -9.03
C ASP A 26 -2.34 1.08 -8.43
N ARG A 27 -1.78 0.96 -7.22
CA ARG A 27 -1.58 -0.33 -6.55
C ARG A 27 -2.46 -0.46 -5.32
N HIS A 28 -2.87 -1.68 -5.05
CA HIS A 28 -3.65 -2.01 -3.86
C HIS A 28 -2.74 -2.59 -2.79
N TRP A 29 -3.07 -2.31 -1.53
CA TRP A 29 -2.27 -2.72 -0.38
C TRP A 29 -3.18 -3.09 0.79
N HIS A 30 -2.74 -4.06 1.57
CA HIS A 30 -3.34 -4.27 2.89
C HIS A 30 -2.99 -3.11 3.81
N SER A 31 -3.91 -2.77 4.72
CA SER A 31 -3.67 -1.80 5.80
C SER A 31 -2.39 -2.11 6.61
N LYS A 32 -2.08 -3.40 6.80
CA LYS A 32 -0.87 -3.87 7.49
C LYS A 32 0.38 -3.96 6.61
N CYS A 33 0.21 -4.01 5.29
CA CYS A 33 1.32 -4.15 4.35
C CYS A 33 1.85 -2.81 3.85
N LEU A 34 1.02 -1.76 3.85
CA LEU A 34 1.43 -0.43 3.44
C LEU A 34 2.31 0.19 4.53
N LYS A 35 3.62 0.02 4.40
CA LYS A 35 4.62 0.49 5.37
C LYS A 35 5.76 1.21 4.66
N CYS A 36 6.38 2.17 5.34
CA CYS A 36 7.53 2.89 4.82
C CYS A 36 8.67 1.91 4.48
N ALA A 37 9.34 2.11 3.35
CA ALA A 37 10.49 1.29 2.96
C ALA A 37 11.73 1.55 3.84
N ASP A 38 11.78 2.70 4.53
CA ASP A 38 12.91 3.09 5.38
C ASP A 38 12.63 2.77 6.87
N CYS A 39 11.66 3.46 7.47
CA CYS A 39 11.32 3.26 8.87
C CYS A 39 10.33 2.11 9.16
N HIS A 40 9.78 1.45 8.13
CA HIS A 40 8.74 0.42 8.27
C HIS A 40 7.48 0.84 9.04
N ALA A 41 7.27 2.15 9.24
CA ALA A 41 6.06 2.67 9.86
C ALA A 41 4.82 2.40 9.00
N LEU A 42 3.70 2.03 9.64
CA LEU A 42 2.42 1.81 8.96
C LEU A 42 1.88 3.13 8.40
N LEU A 43 1.58 3.15 7.11
CA LEU A 43 1.10 4.33 6.40
C LEU A 43 -0.40 4.26 6.18
N ALA A 44 -1.18 4.17 7.26
CA ALA A 44 -2.64 4.01 7.16
C ALA A 44 -3.36 5.24 6.58
N ASP A 45 -2.81 6.44 6.77
CA ASP A 45 -3.47 7.71 6.45
C ASP A 45 -2.79 8.48 5.30
N LYS A 46 -1.48 8.73 5.42
CA LYS A 46 -0.68 9.42 4.40
C LYS A 46 0.56 8.62 4.05
N CYS A 47 0.66 8.24 2.79
CA CYS A 47 1.81 7.58 2.20
C CYS A 47 2.30 8.40 1.00
N PHE A 48 3.60 8.40 0.80
CA PHE A 48 4.24 9.00 -0.36
C PHE A 48 4.92 7.90 -1.16
N SER A 49 5.06 8.10 -2.46
CA SER A 49 5.68 7.11 -3.35
C SER A 49 6.83 7.75 -4.10
N ARG A 50 7.97 7.08 -4.14
CA ARG A 50 9.18 7.54 -4.84
C ARG A 50 9.88 6.35 -5.46
N ALA A 51 10.11 6.41 -6.77
CA ALA A 51 10.83 5.37 -7.53
C ALA A 51 10.27 3.93 -7.32
N GLY A 52 8.96 3.78 -7.12
CA GLY A 52 8.31 2.48 -6.90
C GLY A 52 8.27 1.99 -5.45
N ASN A 53 8.92 2.70 -4.53
CA ASN A 53 8.85 2.46 -3.09
C ASN A 53 7.88 3.44 -2.41
N VAL A 54 7.33 3.03 -1.26
CA VAL A 54 6.45 3.87 -0.44
C VAL A 54 7.17 4.35 0.81
N TYR A 55 6.97 5.60 1.17
CA TYR A 55 7.64 6.30 2.26
C TYR A 55 6.63 7.03 3.14
N CYS A 56 6.99 7.23 4.40
CA CYS A 56 6.22 8.10 5.29
C CYS A 56 6.45 9.57 4.94
N LYS A 57 5.62 10.45 5.50
CA LYS A 57 5.79 11.91 5.33
C LYS A 57 7.22 12.33 5.69
N GLU A 58 7.72 11.89 6.82
CA GLU A 58 9.03 12.32 7.34
C GLU A 58 10.19 11.89 6.42
N ASP A 59 10.26 10.62 6.04
CA ASP A 59 11.31 10.10 5.14
C ASP A 59 11.20 10.64 3.72
N PHE A 60 9.98 10.99 3.27
CA PHE A 60 9.79 11.57 1.94
C PHE A 60 10.20 13.05 1.85
N PHE A 61 9.97 13.83 2.92
CA PHE A 61 10.33 15.25 2.99
C PHE A 61 11.73 15.52 3.58
N LYS A 62 12.39 14.49 4.12
CA LYS A 62 13.80 14.51 4.48
C LYS A 62 14.69 14.70 3.25
#